data_AF-A0AAV6N2G8-F1
#
_entry.id   AF-A0AAV6N2G8-F1
#
_cell.length_a   1.000
_cell.length_b   1.000
_cell.length_c   1.000
_cell.angle_alpha   90.00
_cell.angle_beta   90.00
_cell.angle_gamma   90.00
#
_symmetry.space_group_name_H-M   'P 1'
#
loop_
_entity.id
_entity.type
_entity.pdbx_description
1 polymer ?
#
loop_
_entity_poly.entity_id
_entity_poly.type
_entity_poly.pdbx_seq_one_letter_code
_entity_poly.pdbx_strand_id
1 'polypeptide(L)'
;MKKRVVVVKKSDGSGGRGNRSGSGSVVRYAECQKNHAAKLGGFAVDGCREFMARGEEGTEEALSCAACGCHRNFHRREVDAEVVFEYSPPNSDHH
;
A
#
# COMPACT_ATOMS: atom_id res chain seq x y z
N MET A 1 12.30 49.21 8.80
CA MET A 1 11.76 48.45 7.66
C MET A 1 11.70 46.97 8.03
N LYS A 2 10.53 46.34 7.99
CA LYS A 2 10.33 44.93 8.37
C LYS A 2 10.53 44.03 7.15
N LYS A 3 11.69 43.38 7.07
CA LYS A 3 12.06 42.44 6.01
C LYS A 3 11.30 41.12 6.20
N ARG A 4 10.34 40.86 5.33
CA ARG A 4 9.58 39.62 5.26
C ARG A 4 10.42 38.59 4.51
N VAL A 5 10.78 37.50 5.16
CA VAL A 5 11.41 36.34 4.53
C VAL A 5 10.29 35.38 4.16
N VAL A 6 10.07 35.18 2.86
CA VAL A 6 9.11 34.19 2.35
C VAL A 6 9.82 32.84 2.25
N VAL A 7 9.36 31.85 3.00
CA VAL A 7 9.88 30.48 2.93
C VAL A 7 9.20 29.79 1.74
N VAL A 8 9.99 29.47 0.71
CA VAL A 8 9.55 28.65 -0.43
C VAL A 8 9.40 27.21 0.03
N LYS A 9 8.16 26.69 0.05
CA LYS A 9 7.89 25.27 0.25
C LYS A 9 8.06 24.55 -1.08
N LYS A 10 9.21 23.89 -1.25
CA LYS A 10 9.52 23.01 -2.39
C LYS A 10 8.91 21.63 -2.11
N SER A 11 7.84 21.29 -2.81
CA SER A 11 7.25 19.96 -2.79
C SER A 11 8.02 19.09 -3.80
N ASP A 12 9.07 18.42 -3.30
CA ASP A 12 9.70 17.30 -4.00
C ASP A 12 8.81 16.07 -3.83
N GLY A 13 8.44 15.41 -4.93
CA GLY A 13 7.57 14.25 -4.90
C GLY A 13 6.96 13.84 -6.24
N SER A 14 7.72 13.91 -7.33
CA SER A 14 7.38 13.20 -8.57
C SER A 14 7.71 11.71 -8.41
N GLY A 15 6.81 10.96 -7.77
CA GLY A 15 6.81 9.49 -7.78
C GLY A 15 6.34 8.99 -9.14
N GLY A 16 7.24 8.31 -9.85
CA GLY A 16 7.03 7.87 -11.23
C GLY A 16 5.99 6.76 -11.42
N ARG A 17 5.30 6.87 -12.56
CA ARG A 17 5.01 5.84 -13.58
C ARG A 17 4.41 4.50 -13.14
N GLY A 18 3.18 4.27 -13.62
CA GLY A 18 2.67 2.93 -13.88
C GLY A 18 1.35 3.01 -14.63
N ASN A 19 1.39 3.25 -15.94
CA ASN A 19 0.23 3.10 -16.81
C ASN A 19 -0.16 1.61 -16.83
N ARG A 20 -1.13 1.23 -15.99
CA ARG A 20 -1.78 -0.07 -16.05
C ARG A 20 -3.13 0.10 -16.71
N SER A 21 -3.15 0.03 -18.04
CA SER A 21 -4.35 -0.39 -18.76
C SER A 21 -4.64 -1.82 -18.34
N GLY A 22 -5.52 -1.97 -17.35
CA GLY A 22 -5.90 -3.24 -16.79
C GLY A 22 -6.52 -2.96 -15.43
N SER A 23 -7.76 -3.39 -15.25
CA SER A 23 -8.54 -3.33 -14.02
C SER A 23 -7.69 -3.82 -12.84
N GLY A 24 -6.94 -2.89 -12.23
CA GLY A 24 -5.81 -3.21 -11.38
C GLY A 24 -6.23 -3.07 -9.94
N SER A 25 -6.65 -4.17 -9.32
CA SER A 25 -6.90 -4.19 -7.89
C SER A 25 -5.61 -3.82 -7.14
N VAL A 26 -5.68 -2.79 -6.30
CA VAL A 26 -4.55 -2.36 -5.50
C VAL A 26 -4.47 -3.28 -4.29
N VAL A 27 -3.43 -4.13 -4.25
CA VAL A 27 -3.20 -5.03 -3.11
C VAL A 27 -2.44 -4.28 -2.04
N ARG A 28 -3.02 -4.15 -0.85
CA ARG A 28 -2.39 -3.62 0.37
C ARG A 28 -2.22 -4.75 1.38
N TYR A 29 -1.21 -4.62 2.26
CA TYR A 29 -0.96 -5.57 3.34
C TYR A 29 -1.08 -4.81 4.67
N ALA A 30 -2.05 -5.20 5.49
CA ALA A 30 -2.41 -4.48 6.71
C ALA A 30 -1.70 -5.10 7.93
N GLU A 31 -2.47 -5.62 8.88
CA GLU A 31 -1.96 -6.09 10.16
C GLU A 31 -1.23 -7.44 10.09
N CYS A 32 -0.16 -7.58 10.86
CA CYS A 32 0.54 -8.86 11.02
C CYS A 32 -0.33 -9.82 11.84
N GLN A 33 -0.46 -11.07 11.38
CA GLN A 33 -1.25 -12.13 12.02
C GLN A 33 -0.37 -13.27 12.55
N LYS A 34 0.96 -13.11 12.54
CA LYS A 34 1.89 -14.13 13.04
C LYS A 34 1.87 -14.18 14.57
N ASN A 35 1.72 -15.37 15.15
CA ASN A 35 1.98 -15.57 16.57
C ASN A 35 3.50 -15.60 16.84
N HIS A 36 4.02 -14.57 17.49
CA HIS A 36 5.43 -14.44 17.87
C HIS A 36 5.76 -15.22 19.16
N ALA A 37 4.78 -15.40 20.05
CA ALA A 37 4.95 -16.15 21.30
C ALA A 37 4.72 -17.66 21.15
N ALA A 38 4.40 -18.16 19.95
CA ALA A 38 4.15 -19.58 19.71
C ALA A 38 5.29 -20.48 20.20
N LYS A 39 6.55 -20.04 20.03
CA LYS A 39 7.74 -20.78 20.50
C LYS A 39 7.83 -20.88 22.03
N LEU A 40 7.18 -19.98 22.75
CA LEU A 40 7.15 -19.92 24.22
C LEU A 40 5.86 -20.54 24.78
N GLY A 41 5.01 -21.14 23.95
CA GLY A 41 3.71 -21.67 24.36
C GLY A 41 2.64 -20.60 24.61
N GLY A 42 2.90 -19.36 24.20
CA GLY A 42 1.97 -18.24 24.36
C GLY A 42 1.29 -17.84 23.04
N PHE A 43 0.40 -16.84 23.15
CA PHE A 43 -0.21 -16.18 22.01
C PHE A 43 0.01 -14.67 22.11
N ALA A 44 0.88 -14.14 21.25
CA ALA A 44 1.13 -12.70 21.12
C ALA A 44 1.44 -12.37 19.67
N VAL A 45 0.74 -11.37 19.14
CA VAL A 45 0.91 -10.89 17.78
C VAL A 45 1.54 -9.50 17.87
N ASP A 46 2.54 -9.21 17.02
CA ASP A 46 3.30 -7.95 17.06
C ASP A 46 2.45 -6.72 16.71
N GLY A 47 1.27 -6.93 16.13
CA GLY A 47 0.25 -5.89 16.00
C GLY A 47 0.64 -4.75 15.05
N CYS A 48 1.44 -5.03 14.01
CA CYS A 48 1.66 -4.04 12.94
C CYS A 48 0.31 -3.55 12.43
N ARG A 49 0.18 -2.24 12.16
CA ARG A 49 -1.06 -1.67 11.59
C ARG A 49 -1.03 -1.61 10.07
N GLU A 50 0.17 -1.54 9.51
CA GLU A 50 0.43 -1.49 8.08
C GLU A 50 1.74 -2.23 7.77
N PHE A 51 1.81 -2.87 6.60
CA PHE A 51 3.04 -3.47 6.12
C PHE A 51 3.97 -2.38 5.56
N MET A 52 5.13 -2.23 6.19
CA MET A 52 6.24 -1.45 5.66
C MET A 52 7.33 -2.38 5.16
N ALA A 53 7.67 -2.29 3.87
CA ALA A 53 8.78 -3.03 3.28
C ALA A 53 10.12 -2.57 3.89
N ARG A 54 11.01 -3.53 4.20
CA ARG A 54 12.35 -3.23 4.73
C ARG A 54 13.33 -2.74 3.65
N GLY A 55 13.20 -3.21 2.42
CA GLY A 55 14.08 -2.89 1.30
C GLY A 55 13.36 -2.27 0.10
N GLU A 56 14.11 -2.06 -0.98
CA GLU A 56 13.63 -1.45 -2.22
C GLU A 56 12.70 -2.39 -3.01
N GLU A 57 11.70 -1.82 -3.68
CA GLU A 57 10.72 -2.58 -4.47
C GLU A 57 11.42 -3.50 -5.49
N GLY A 58 11.05 -4.80 -5.49
CA GLY A 58 11.67 -5.82 -6.34
C GLY A 58 12.81 -6.60 -5.68
N THR A 59 13.27 -6.21 -4.49
CA THR A 59 14.25 -6.97 -3.70
C THR A 59 13.59 -8.01 -2.79
N GLU A 60 14.35 -9.01 -2.34
CA GLU A 60 13.88 -9.96 -1.31
C GLU A 60 13.55 -9.27 0.01
N GLU A 61 14.29 -8.19 0.34
CA GLU A 61 14.10 -7.42 1.55
C GLU A 61 12.77 -6.66 1.55
N ALA A 62 12.23 -6.30 0.38
CA ALA A 62 10.89 -5.71 0.26
C ALA A 62 9.74 -6.68 0.60
N LEU A 63 10.02 -7.98 0.68
CA LEU A 63 9.03 -8.98 1.09
C LEU A 63 8.90 -9.10 2.62
N SER A 64 9.79 -8.45 3.37
CA SER A 64 9.86 -8.51 4.82
C SER A 64 9.41 -7.20 5.46
N CYS A 65 8.65 -7.29 6.55
CA CYS A 65 8.15 -6.15 7.29
C CYS A 65 9.29 -5.51 8.11
N ALA A 66 9.50 -4.21 7.97
CA ALA A 66 10.48 -3.45 8.73
C ALA A 66 10.17 -3.39 10.24
N ALA A 67 8.89 -3.51 10.62
CA ALA A 67 8.45 -3.44 12.02
C ALA A 67 8.62 -4.78 12.76
N CYS A 68 8.02 -5.86 12.24
CA CYS A 68 7.99 -7.17 12.91
C CYS A 68 8.97 -8.21 12.33
N GLY A 69 9.63 -7.91 11.21
CA GLY A 69 10.48 -8.86 10.49
C GLY A 69 9.73 -10.00 9.80
N CYS A 70 8.40 -10.04 9.86
CA CYS A 70 7.60 -11.08 9.21
C CYS A 70 7.51 -10.85 7.71
N HIS A 71 7.43 -11.94 6.96
CA HIS A 71 7.12 -11.87 5.54
C HIS A 71 5.71 -11.28 5.31
N ARG A 72 5.51 -10.54 4.22
CA ARG A 72 4.22 -9.92 3.84
C ARG A 72 3.02 -10.87 3.82
N ASN A 73 3.25 -12.16 3.63
CA ASN A 73 2.20 -13.20 3.66
C ASN A 73 1.60 -13.40 5.06
N PHE A 74 2.33 -13.06 6.13
CA PHE A 74 1.77 -13.05 7.48
C PHE A 74 0.95 -11.79 7.76
N HIS A 75 0.93 -10.81 6.85
CA HIS A 75 0.08 -9.64 6.96
C HIS A 75 -1.23 -9.88 6.22
N ARG A 76 -2.35 -9.39 6.76
CA ARG A 76 -3.66 -9.50 6.11
C ARG A 76 -3.60 -8.83 4.74
N ARG A 77 -3.92 -9.59 3.70
CA ARG A 77 -4.04 -9.09 2.33
C ARG A 77 -5.39 -8.40 2.16
N GLU A 78 -5.36 -7.14 1.78
CA GLU A 78 -6.53 -6.33 1.42
C GLU A 78 -6.46 -6.01 -0.07
N VAL A 79 -7.57 -6.22 -0.78
CA VAL A 79 -7.65 -6.02 -2.23
C VAL A 79 -8.66 -4.92 -2.48
N ASP A 80 -8.17 -3.75 -2.85
CA ASP A 80 -9.01 -2.58 -3.15
C ASP A 80 -9.46 -2.68 -4.61
N ALA A 81 -10.74 -3.02 -4.80
CA ALA A 81 -11.36 -3.12 -6.12
C ALA A 81 -12.08 -1.81 -6.44
N GLU A 82 -11.32 -0.76 -6.77
CA GLU A 82 -11.88 0.48 -7.31
C GLU A 82 -12.29 0.26 -8.77
N VAL A 83 -13.47 -0.34 -8.98
CA VAL A 83 -14.07 -0.52 -10.31
C VAL A 83 -15.02 0.65 -10.58
N VAL A 84 -14.50 1.78 -11.05
CA VAL A 84 -15.34 2.78 -11.72
C VAL A 84 -15.44 2.38 -13.19
N PHE A 85 -16.46 1.59 -13.52
CA PHE A 85 -16.92 1.46 -14.89
C PHE A 85 -18.19 2.31 -15.03
N GLU A 86 -18.01 3.58 -15.37
CA GLU A 86 -19.12 4.41 -15.83
C GLU A 86 -19.49 3.92 -17.24
N TYR A 87 -20.31 2.87 -17.31
CA TYR A 87 -20.90 2.43 -18.57
C TYR A 87 -21.97 3.45 -18.97
N SER A 88 -21.62 4.38 -19.85
CA SER A 88 -22.64 5.05 -20.66
C SER A 88 -22.99 4.12 -21.81
N PRO A 89 -24.13 3.39 -21.76
CA PRO A 89 -24.58 2.63 -22.93
C PRO A 89 -24.75 3.59 -24.11
N PRO A 90 -24.26 3.27 -25.32
CA PRO A 90 -24.58 4.03 -26.50
C PRO A 90 -26.10 3.92 -26.71
N ASN A 91 -26.76 5.07 -26.75
CA ASN A 91 -28.18 5.19 -27.03
C ASN A 91 -28.42 4.68 -28.46
N SER A 92 -28.93 3.46 -28.60
CA SER A 92 -29.30 2.90 -29.89
C SER A 92 -30.69 3.40 -30.25
N ASP A 93 -30.72 4.56 -30.90
CA ASP A 93 -31.89 5.10 -31.62
C ASP A 93 -32.36 4.04 -32.63
N HIS A 94 -33.49 3.39 -32.36
CA HIS A 94 -34.15 2.48 -33.30
C HIS A 94 -35.22 3.27 -34.05
N HIS A 95 -35.01 3.40 -35.35
CA HIS A 95 -35.91 4.06 -36.31
C HIS A 95 -36.71 3.03 -37.10
#